data_AF-A0A4Q0XGU5-F1
#
_entry.id   AF-A0A4Q0XGU5-F1
#
_cell.length_a   1.000
_cell.length_b   1.000
_cell.length_c   1.000
_cell.angle_alpha   90.00
_cell.angle_beta   90.00
_cell.angle_gamma   90.00
#
_symmetry.space_group_name_H-M   'P 1'
#
loop_
_entity.id
_entity.type
_entity.pdbx_description
1 polymer ?
#
loop_
_entity_poly.entity_id
_entity_poly.type
_entity_poly.pdbx_seq_one_letter_code
_entity_poly.pdbx_strand_id
1 'polypeptide(L)'
;MKKTLTIFTVLGAMLFMGCGDGEKKKDDPYAKPAPTEQTKAVSSVPASQRVDLTNKGIGPIKNVELGETIDMEMAAKGEEVYKMNCTACHKVDKKFIGPAPKGILERRTPEWVMNMILNPEGMTKDDPLAHDLLLEFNGSPMANQNMSEEQARQMVEYFRTL
;
A
#
# COMPACT_ATOMS: atom_id res chain seq x y z
N MET A 1 -0.25 -46.17 41.87
CA MET A 1 0.05 -46.19 43.32
C MET A 1 0.89 -44.97 43.67
N LYS A 2 0.44 -44.16 44.65
CA LYS A 2 1.18 -43.32 45.63
C LYS A 2 2.25 -42.33 45.10
N LYS A 3 1.98 -41.00 45.08
CA LYS A 3 2.34 -39.94 46.09
C LYS A 3 3.86 -39.84 46.35
N THR A 4 4.58 -38.72 46.22
CA THR A 4 4.60 -37.46 47.04
C THR A 4 5.57 -36.44 46.41
N LEU A 5 5.24 -35.15 46.21
CA LEU A 5 5.48 -33.97 47.09
C LEU A 5 6.92 -33.80 47.63
N THR A 6 7.60 -32.68 47.30
CA THR A 6 8.40 -31.87 48.26
C THR A 6 8.60 -30.43 47.72
N ILE A 7 8.23 -29.47 48.56
CA ILE A 7 8.39 -28.01 48.44
C ILE A 7 9.73 -27.62 49.08
N PHE A 8 10.48 -26.69 48.49
CA PHE A 8 11.44 -25.86 49.24
C PHE A 8 11.40 -24.41 48.75
N THR A 9 10.61 -23.60 49.46
CA THR A 9 10.78 -22.16 49.62
C THR A 9 12.09 -21.88 50.36
N VAL A 10 12.93 -20.99 49.82
CA VAL A 10 13.90 -20.23 50.62
C VAL A 10 13.79 -18.77 50.23
N LEU A 11 13.21 -18.02 51.17
CA LEU A 11 13.14 -16.57 51.24
C LEU A 11 14.48 -16.07 51.82
N GLY A 12 15.13 -15.12 51.17
CA GLY A 12 16.33 -14.45 51.67
C GLY A 12 16.27 -12.96 51.35
N ALA A 13 15.80 -12.17 52.31
CA ALA A 13 15.80 -10.71 52.29
C ALA A 13 16.78 -10.18 53.35
N MET A 14 17.81 -9.45 52.93
CA MET A 14 18.65 -8.51 53.73
C MET A 14 19.50 -7.71 52.72
N LEU A 15 19.88 -6.44 52.90
CA LEU A 15 19.40 -5.24 53.58
C LEU A 15 20.33 -4.13 53.03
N PHE A 16 19.84 -2.89 52.99
CA PHE A 16 20.46 -1.70 52.39
C PHE A 16 21.84 -1.32 52.97
N MET A 17 22.71 -0.73 52.14
CA MET A 17 23.41 0.55 52.37
C MET A 17 24.46 0.81 51.28
N GLY A 18 24.43 2.00 50.67
CA GLY A 18 25.48 2.44 49.75
C GLY A 18 25.13 3.70 48.97
N CYS A 19 25.07 4.85 49.66
CA CYS A 19 25.14 6.17 49.03
C CYS A 19 26.61 6.41 48.65
N GLY A 20 26.88 6.62 47.36
CA GLY A 20 28.22 6.86 46.83
C GLY A 20 28.16 7.88 45.69
N ASP A 21 28.56 9.09 46.05
CA ASP A 21 28.89 10.23 45.19
C ASP A 21 29.92 9.84 44.10
N GLY A 22 29.75 10.34 42.89
CA GLY A 22 30.69 10.09 41.79
C GLY A 22 30.11 10.26 40.40
N GLU A 23 30.02 11.52 39.95
CA GLU A 23 29.85 11.87 38.54
C GLU A 23 30.94 11.21 37.67
N LYS A 24 30.54 10.33 36.74
CA LYS A 24 31.28 10.09 35.48
C LYS A 24 30.29 9.78 34.36
N LYS A 25 30.15 10.76 33.46
CA LYS A 25 29.58 10.61 32.11
C LYS A 25 30.20 9.38 31.45
N LYS A 26 29.35 8.47 30.97
CA LYS A 26 29.71 7.46 29.98
C LYS A 26 28.82 7.69 28.78
N ASP A 27 29.45 8.15 27.71
CA ASP A 27 28.87 8.25 26.38
C ASP A 27 28.50 6.84 25.92
N ASP A 28 27.21 6.60 25.70
CA ASP A 28 26.69 5.36 25.13
C ASP A 28 26.61 5.54 23.59
N PRO A 29 27.44 4.82 22.79
CA PRO A 29 27.38 4.89 21.33
C PRO A 29 26.18 4.14 20.73
N TYR A 30 25.24 3.65 21.53
CA TYR A 30 24.03 2.94 21.08
C TYR A 30 22.71 3.61 21.49
N ALA A 31 22.74 4.92 21.79
CA ALA A 31 21.52 5.73 21.78
C ALA A 31 20.99 5.83 20.34
N LYS A 32 19.99 5.00 20.02
CA LYS A 32 19.20 5.15 18.78
C LYS A 32 18.65 6.57 18.74
N PRO A 33 18.87 7.34 17.67
CA PRO A 33 18.21 8.63 17.55
C PRO A 33 16.70 8.40 17.61
N ALA A 34 16.03 9.16 18.47
CA ALA A 34 14.59 9.31 18.43
C ALA A 34 14.17 9.58 16.98
N PRO A 35 13.05 9.01 16.48
CA PRO A 35 12.57 9.36 15.16
C PRO A 35 12.37 10.88 15.14
N THR A 36 13.23 11.55 14.38
CA THR A 36 13.02 12.94 14.01
C THR A 36 11.62 12.99 13.41
N GLU A 37 10.69 13.65 14.10
CA GLU A 37 9.44 14.11 13.53
C GLU A 37 9.78 15.02 12.36
N GLN A 38 10.04 14.42 11.19
CA GLN A 38 9.83 15.09 9.93
C GLN A 38 8.33 15.10 9.71
N THR A 39 7.71 16.13 10.24
CA THR A 39 6.43 16.67 9.80
C THR A 39 6.51 16.99 8.31
N LYS A 40 6.37 15.99 7.44
CA LYS A 40 5.73 16.19 6.15
C LYS A 40 4.26 16.45 6.48
N ALA A 41 3.76 17.62 6.09
CA ALA A 41 2.35 17.93 6.18
C ALA A 41 1.55 16.73 5.64
N VAL A 42 0.86 16.04 6.56
CA VAL A 42 -0.04 14.95 6.22
C VAL A 42 -1.08 15.59 5.33
N SER A 43 -1.03 15.30 4.03
CA SER A 43 -2.20 15.50 3.17
C SER A 43 -3.33 14.76 3.86
N SER A 44 -4.29 15.49 4.42
CA SER A 44 -5.42 14.94 5.16
C SER A 44 -6.29 14.02 4.29
N VAL A 45 -6.09 14.07 2.97
CA VAL A 45 -6.76 13.24 1.97
C VAL A 45 -5.98 11.92 1.77
N PRO A 46 -6.63 10.76 1.99
CA PRO A 46 -6.06 9.45 1.67
C PRO A 46 -5.55 9.38 0.24
N ALA A 47 -4.47 8.63 -0.02
CA ALA A 47 -3.87 8.51 -1.34
C ALA A 47 -4.88 8.03 -2.39
N SER A 48 -5.76 7.08 -2.02
CA SER A 48 -6.87 6.60 -2.83
C SER A 48 -7.88 7.68 -3.22
N GLN A 49 -7.98 8.78 -2.49
CA GLN A 49 -8.94 9.86 -2.75
C GLN A 49 -8.32 11.10 -3.38
N ARG A 50 -6.99 11.25 -3.36
CA ARG A 50 -6.32 12.38 -4.02
C ARG A 50 -6.62 12.36 -5.51
N VAL A 51 -6.80 13.53 -6.13
CA VAL A 51 -6.99 13.66 -7.57
C VAL A 51 -5.67 14.07 -8.19
N ASP A 52 -5.19 13.30 -9.16
CA ASP A 52 -4.03 13.62 -9.99
C ASP A 52 -4.29 13.17 -11.43
N LEU A 53 -4.64 14.15 -12.26
CA LEU A 53 -4.94 13.97 -13.68
C LEU A 53 -3.77 14.41 -14.57
N THR A 54 -2.57 14.55 -14.01
CA THR A 54 -1.36 14.96 -14.74
C THR A 54 -0.29 13.88 -14.74
N ASN A 55 -0.19 13.14 -13.65
CA ASN A 55 0.74 12.05 -13.52
C ASN A 55 0.31 10.84 -14.39
N LYS A 56 1.22 10.35 -15.23
CA LYS A 56 1.04 9.17 -16.09
C LYS A 56 1.68 7.90 -15.51
N GLY A 57 2.41 8.04 -14.40
CA GLY A 57 3.13 6.95 -13.75
C GLY A 57 4.42 6.54 -14.48
N ILE A 58 4.94 5.40 -14.06
CA ILE A 58 6.19 4.78 -14.49
C ILE A 58 5.87 3.54 -15.33
N GLY A 59 5.99 3.67 -16.65
CA GLY A 59 5.79 2.56 -17.58
C GLY A 59 5.75 2.98 -19.05
N PRO A 60 5.49 2.03 -19.95
CA PRO A 60 5.53 2.25 -21.40
C PRO A 60 4.36 3.09 -21.92
N ILE A 61 3.24 3.17 -21.20
CA ILE A 61 2.04 3.86 -21.66
C ILE A 61 2.22 5.37 -21.46
N LYS A 62 2.38 6.10 -22.56
CA LYS A 62 2.61 7.56 -22.57
C LYS A 62 1.43 8.37 -23.05
N ASN A 63 0.51 7.77 -23.79
CA ASN A 63 -0.70 8.41 -24.30
C ASN A 63 -1.82 7.37 -24.39
N VAL A 64 -3.02 7.74 -23.96
CA VAL A 64 -4.24 6.95 -24.18
C VAL A 64 -5.34 7.88 -24.64
N GLU A 65 -5.89 7.59 -25.82
CA GLU A 65 -7.05 8.28 -26.34
C GLU A 65 -8.32 7.53 -25.94
N LEU A 66 -9.23 8.26 -25.29
CA LEU A 66 -10.56 7.77 -24.96
C LEU A 66 -11.54 8.34 -25.98
N GLY A 67 -12.35 7.47 -26.61
CA GLY A 67 -13.39 7.91 -27.53
C GLY A 67 -14.48 8.73 -26.84
N GLU A 68 -15.22 9.53 -27.60
CA GLU A 68 -16.34 10.34 -27.05
C GLU A 68 -17.41 9.48 -26.36
N THR A 69 -17.62 8.26 -26.87
CA THR A 69 -18.53 7.27 -26.31
C THR A 69 -17.76 6.08 -25.76
N ILE A 70 -18.44 5.28 -24.93
CA ILE A 70 -17.89 4.03 -24.40
C ILE A 70 -18.04 2.95 -25.46
N ASP A 71 -16.94 2.26 -25.77
CA ASP A 71 -16.98 1.03 -26.54
C ASP A 71 -17.44 -0.11 -25.64
N MET A 72 -18.71 -0.49 -25.77
CA MET A 72 -19.32 -1.51 -24.92
C MET A 72 -18.75 -2.92 -25.15
N GLU A 73 -18.23 -3.23 -26.35
CA GLU A 73 -17.61 -4.53 -26.61
C GLU A 73 -16.25 -4.62 -25.90
N MET A 74 -15.45 -3.56 -26.00
CA MET A 74 -14.17 -3.46 -25.31
C MET A 74 -14.37 -3.43 -23.78
N ALA A 75 -15.38 -2.71 -23.28
CA ALA A 75 -15.73 -2.70 -21.87
C ALA A 75 -16.14 -4.09 -21.36
N ALA A 76 -16.90 -4.86 -22.13
CA ALA A 76 -17.28 -6.23 -21.77
C ALA A 76 -16.04 -7.14 -21.64
N LYS A 77 -15.10 -7.06 -22.59
CA LYS A 77 -13.80 -7.77 -22.49
C LYS A 77 -13.01 -7.34 -21.26
N GLY A 78 -13.00 -6.04 -20.96
CA GLY A 78 -12.34 -5.49 -19.76
C GLY A 78 -12.96 -6.00 -18.46
N GLU A 79 -14.28 -6.13 -18.41
CA GLU A 79 -14.99 -6.70 -17.26
C GLU A 79 -14.60 -8.16 -17.02
N GLU A 80 -14.49 -8.96 -18.07
CA GLU A 80 -14.04 -10.35 -17.99
C GLU A 80 -12.61 -10.44 -17.44
N VAL A 81 -11.70 -9.62 -17.96
CA VAL A 81 -10.31 -9.53 -17.47
C VAL A 81 -10.28 -9.14 -16.00
N TYR A 82 -11.06 -8.13 -15.60
CA TYR A 82 -11.16 -7.69 -14.20
C TYR A 82 -11.68 -8.80 -13.29
N LYS A 83 -12.74 -9.52 -13.72
CA LYS A 83 -13.32 -10.64 -12.97
C LYS A 83 -12.31 -11.73 -12.69
N MET A 84 -11.53 -12.11 -13.70
CA MET A 84 -10.55 -13.19 -13.60
C MET A 84 -9.33 -12.83 -12.74
N ASN A 85 -8.85 -11.59 -12.83
CA ASN A 85 -7.51 -11.25 -12.32
C ASN A 85 -7.49 -10.24 -11.17
N CYS A 86 -8.57 -9.47 -10.95
CA CYS A 86 -8.55 -8.32 -10.04
C CYS A 86 -9.48 -8.48 -8.84
N THR A 87 -10.55 -9.27 -8.95
CA THR A 87 -11.62 -9.36 -7.92
C THR A 87 -11.17 -10.02 -6.61
N ALA A 88 -10.05 -10.74 -6.63
CA ALA A 88 -9.39 -11.28 -5.46
C ALA A 88 -8.93 -10.18 -4.49
N CYS A 89 -8.56 -9.00 -5.02
CA CYS A 89 -8.01 -7.90 -4.22
C CYS A 89 -8.87 -6.63 -4.26
N HIS A 90 -9.58 -6.39 -5.35
CA HIS A 90 -10.38 -5.19 -5.56
C HIS A 90 -11.87 -5.49 -5.52
N LYS A 91 -12.64 -4.65 -4.83
CA LYS A 91 -14.10 -4.58 -4.95
C LYS A 91 -14.44 -3.28 -5.64
N VAL A 92 -15.40 -3.33 -6.57
CA VAL A 92 -15.70 -2.22 -7.49
C VAL A 92 -15.96 -0.91 -6.73
N ASP A 93 -16.71 -0.97 -5.64
CA ASP A 93 -17.32 0.18 -4.97
C ASP A 93 -16.77 0.47 -3.56
N LYS A 94 -15.87 -0.38 -3.05
CA LYS A 94 -15.35 -0.24 -1.69
C LYS A 94 -13.91 -0.71 -1.54
N LYS A 95 -13.23 -0.16 -0.54
CA LYS A 95 -11.92 -0.63 -0.09
C LYS A 95 -12.01 -2.11 0.30
N PHE A 96 -11.00 -2.87 -0.13
CA PHE A 96 -10.80 -4.26 0.28
C PHE A 96 -9.31 -4.47 0.59
N ILE A 97 -8.64 -5.41 -0.09
CA ILE A 97 -7.18 -5.54 -0.05
C ILE A 97 -6.55 -4.38 -0.83
N GLY A 98 -7.14 -4.04 -1.98
CA GLY A 98 -6.80 -2.87 -2.78
C GLY A 98 -7.91 -1.80 -2.81
N PRO A 99 -7.63 -0.64 -3.44
CA PRO A 99 -8.60 0.44 -3.61
C PRO A 99 -9.77 0.06 -4.54
N ALA A 100 -10.90 0.75 -4.38
CA ALA A 100 -12.04 0.60 -5.29
C ALA A 100 -11.73 1.22 -6.68
N PRO A 101 -11.95 0.53 -7.82
CA PRO A 101 -11.74 1.10 -9.15
C PRO A 101 -12.88 2.01 -9.64
N LYS A 102 -14.07 1.99 -9.03
CA LYS A 102 -15.16 2.89 -9.41
C LYS A 102 -14.71 4.36 -9.36
N GLY A 103 -15.02 5.12 -10.41
CA GLY A 103 -14.60 6.51 -10.57
C GLY A 103 -13.07 6.72 -10.67
N ILE A 104 -12.27 5.68 -10.93
CA ILE A 104 -10.80 5.82 -10.97
C ILE A 104 -10.33 6.88 -11.99
N LEU A 105 -11.03 7.01 -13.12
CA LEU A 105 -10.69 7.98 -14.18
C LEU A 105 -11.05 9.43 -13.83
N GLU A 106 -11.82 9.66 -12.76
CA GLU A 106 -12.04 11.01 -12.21
C GLU A 106 -10.84 11.49 -11.39
N ARG A 107 -9.96 10.56 -10.99
CA ARG A 107 -8.86 10.83 -10.06
C ARG A 107 -7.49 10.40 -10.56
N ARG A 108 -7.40 9.62 -11.64
CA ARG A 108 -6.15 9.19 -12.28
C ARG A 108 -6.26 9.31 -13.79
N THR A 109 -5.13 9.58 -14.44
CA THR A 109 -5.04 9.47 -15.89
C THR A 109 -5.21 8.01 -16.36
N PRO A 110 -5.76 7.77 -17.56
CA PRO A 110 -5.84 6.41 -18.11
C PRO A 110 -4.46 5.77 -18.28
N GLU A 111 -3.42 6.54 -18.59
CA GLU A 111 -2.03 6.07 -18.66
C GLU A 111 -1.54 5.57 -17.31
N TRP A 112 -1.80 6.31 -16.22
CA TRP A 112 -1.40 5.88 -14.88
C TRP A 112 -2.09 4.58 -14.50
N VAL A 113 -3.39 4.43 -14.82
CA VAL A 113 -4.13 3.20 -14.56
C VAL A 113 -3.52 2.01 -15.31
N MET A 114 -3.23 2.16 -16.61
CA MET A 114 -2.60 1.09 -17.38
C MET A 114 -1.18 0.78 -16.89
N ASN A 115 -0.37 1.79 -16.58
CA ASN A 115 0.97 1.57 -16.03
C ASN A 115 0.94 0.89 -14.66
N MET A 116 -0.05 1.18 -13.81
CA MET A 116 -0.25 0.47 -12.54
C MET A 116 -0.58 -1.01 -12.75
N ILE A 117 -1.41 -1.33 -13.75
CA ILE A 117 -1.75 -2.72 -14.11
C ILE A 117 -0.54 -3.48 -14.66
N LEU A 118 0.24 -2.85 -15.54
CA LEU A 118 1.31 -3.49 -16.30
C LEU A 118 2.64 -3.56 -15.54
N ASN A 119 2.89 -2.59 -14.64
CA ASN A 119 4.14 -2.43 -13.91
C ASN A 119 3.91 -2.07 -12.43
N PRO A 120 3.13 -2.85 -11.65
CA PRO A 120 2.77 -2.45 -10.29
C PRO A 120 3.98 -2.33 -9.35
N GLU A 121 5.02 -3.14 -9.55
CA GLU A 121 6.26 -3.10 -8.75
C GLU A 121 7.06 -1.83 -9.01
N GLY A 122 7.32 -1.49 -10.28
CA GLY A 122 8.02 -0.27 -10.65
C GLY A 122 7.23 0.99 -10.29
N MET A 123 5.91 0.95 -10.47
CA MET A 123 5.02 2.01 -10.00
C MET A 123 5.15 2.20 -8.49
N THR A 124 5.00 1.14 -7.69
CA THR A 124 5.07 1.24 -6.22
C THR A 124 6.44 1.71 -5.73
N LYS A 125 7.51 1.40 -6.47
CA LYS A 125 8.88 1.79 -6.16
C LYS A 125 9.18 3.26 -6.49
N ASP A 126 8.75 3.72 -7.67
CA ASP A 126 9.25 4.95 -8.27
C ASP A 126 8.14 6.03 -8.46
N ASP A 127 6.86 5.67 -8.44
CA ASP A 127 5.72 6.60 -8.47
C ASP A 127 5.28 6.98 -7.04
N PRO A 128 5.34 8.26 -6.63
CA PRO A 128 5.00 8.67 -5.27
C PRO A 128 3.56 8.32 -4.85
N LEU A 129 2.62 8.39 -5.80
CA LEU A 129 1.21 8.11 -5.52
C LEU A 129 0.95 6.61 -5.32
N ALA A 130 1.57 5.76 -6.15
CA ALA A 130 1.53 4.32 -5.96
C ALA A 130 2.23 3.88 -4.66
N HIS A 131 3.33 4.53 -4.29
CA HIS A 131 3.98 4.30 -3.01
C HIS A 131 3.06 4.65 -1.82
N ASP A 132 2.41 5.80 -1.85
CA ASP A 132 1.46 6.19 -0.81
C ASP A 132 0.24 5.25 -0.75
N LEU A 133 -0.21 4.73 -1.90
CA LEU A 133 -1.24 3.69 -1.95
C LEU A 133 -0.75 2.40 -1.27
N LEU A 134 0.48 1.95 -1.51
CA LEU A 134 1.02 0.79 -0.79
C LEU A 134 0.91 0.98 0.73
N LEU A 135 1.28 2.16 1.23
CA LEU A 135 1.21 2.47 2.67
C LEU A 135 -0.24 2.50 3.18
N GLU A 136 -1.17 3.13 2.45
CA GLU A 136 -2.60 3.19 2.83
C GLU A 136 -3.27 1.80 2.87
N PHE A 137 -2.78 0.87 2.06
CA PHE A 137 -3.29 -0.49 1.95
C PHE A 137 -2.40 -1.51 2.69
N ASN A 138 -1.85 -1.08 3.83
CA ASN A 138 -1.12 -1.91 4.81
C ASN A 138 0.11 -2.64 4.24
N GLY A 139 0.76 -2.06 3.24
CA GLY A 139 1.92 -2.68 2.60
C GLY A 139 1.57 -3.88 1.72
N SER A 140 0.29 -4.08 1.35
CA SER A 140 -0.11 -5.15 0.44
C SER A 140 0.26 -4.79 -1.02
N PRO A 141 1.29 -5.40 -1.62
CA PRO A 141 1.67 -5.07 -2.99
C PRO A 141 0.63 -5.57 -3.99
N MET A 142 0.42 -4.82 -5.07
CA MET A 142 -0.31 -5.32 -6.23
C MET A 142 0.61 -6.26 -7.02
N ALA A 143 0.22 -7.52 -7.18
CA ALA A 143 1.00 -8.49 -7.94
C ALA A 143 0.87 -8.24 -9.45
N ASN A 144 1.97 -8.34 -10.20
CA ASN A 144 1.93 -8.27 -11.65
C ASN A 144 1.20 -9.49 -12.23
N GLN A 145 0.13 -9.25 -12.98
CA GLN A 145 -0.68 -10.29 -13.63
C GLN A 145 -0.16 -10.64 -15.04
N ASN A 146 0.96 -10.06 -15.46
CA ASN A 146 1.60 -10.26 -16.77
C ASN A 146 0.65 -10.03 -17.95
N MET A 147 -0.16 -8.99 -17.84
CA MET A 147 -1.16 -8.63 -18.86
C MET A 147 -0.53 -7.92 -20.05
N SER A 148 -1.19 -8.01 -21.21
CA SER A 148 -0.85 -7.20 -22.38
C SER A 148 -1.37 -5.77 -22.24
N GLU A 149 -0.80 -4.85 -23.02
CA GLU A 149 -1.31 -3.47 -23.11
C GLU A 149 -2.78 -3.43 -23.57
N GLU A 150 -3.18 -4.35 -24.45
CA GLU A 150 -4.57 -4.46 -24.91
C GLU A 150 -5.52 -4.82 -23.76
N GLN A 151 -5.16 -5.81 -22.93
CA GLN A 151 -5.96 -6.17 -21.76
C GLN A 151 -6.06 -5.01 -20.76
N ALA A 152 -4.97 -4.28 -20.54
CA ALA A 152 -4.98 -3.07 -19.73
C ALA A 152 -5.89 -1.98 -20.32
N ARG A 153 -5.87 -1.79 -21.65
CA ARG A 153 -6.75 -0.84 -22.35
C ARG A 153 -8.22 -1.24 -22.25
N GLN A 154 -8.53 -2.52 -22.38
CA GLN A 154 -9.88 -3.06 -22.19
C GLN A 154 -10.39 -2.79 -20.77
N MET A 155 -9.55 -2.97 -19.74
CA MET A 155 -9.93 -2.65 -18.36
C MET A 155 -10.17 -1.16 -18.13
N VAL A 156 -9.38 -0.27 -18.75
CA VAL A 156 -9.68 1.17 -18.70
C VAL A 156 -11.05 1.46 -19.30
N GLU A 157 -11.42 0.82 -20.41
CA GLU A 157 -12.75 0.98 -21.00
C GLU A 157 -13.86 0.49 -20.06
N TYR A 158 -13.66 -0.67 -19.43
CA TYR A 158 -14.56 -1.17 -18.41
C TYR A 158 -14.73 -0.16 -17.26
N PHE A 159 -13.65 0.44 -16.77
CA PHE A 159 -13.72 1.43 -15.69
C PHE A 159 -14.49 2.69 -16.06
N ARG A 160 -14.65 3.03 -17.35
CA ARG A 160 -15.54 4.12 -17.79
C ARG A 160 -17.02 3.82 -17.55
N THR A 161 -17.39 2.55 -17.36
CA THR A 161 -18.76 2.11 -17.08
C THR A 161 -19.12 2.12 -15.59
N LEU A 162 -18.15 2.35 -14.69
CA LEU A 162 -18.28 2.15 -13.25
C LEU A 162 -18.67 3.39 -12.45
#